data_AF-A0A2U0S958-F1
#
_entry.id   AF-A0A2U0S958-F1
#
_cell.length_a   1.000
_cell.length_b   1.000
_cell.length_c   1.000
_cell.angle_alpha   90.00
_cell.angle_beta   90.00
_cell.angle_gamma   90.00
#
_symmetry.space_group_name_H-M   'P 1'
#
loop_
_entity.id
_entity.type
_entity.pdbx_description
1 polymer ?
#
loop_
_entity_poly.entity_id
_entity_poly.type
_entity_poly.pdbx_seq_one_letter_code
_entity_poly.pdbx_strand_id
1 'polypeptide(L)'
;MAILDSRVLQLIETLVAARLDWLAFELIEGVRLGRTAEESEEALAAARQSIRSDVQPKARGEPQVLLAKPEPIPAGEQVEWAAAYVEERLETALEQLQASIDALDFIVESTNEPEGPQDLAHAASAKTEQGTALVLLDVEGDRKSSREDVAGARDDFPALRAALAEWTARAGGQATI
;
A
#
# COMPACT_ATOMS: atom_id res chain seq x y z
N MET A 1 -21.29 14.87 -4.51
CA MET A 1 -20.22 14.81 -3.49
C MET A 1 -20.62 13.77 -2.47
N ALA A 2 -19.80 12.75 -2.24
CA ALA A 2 -19.96 11.86 -1.10
C ALA A 2 -19.83 12.70 0.19
N ILE A 3 -20.75 12.53 1.13
CA ILE A 3 -20.59 13.07 2.48
C ILE A 3 -19.78 12.03 3.26
N LEU A 4 -18.67 12.45 3.86
CA LEU A 4 -17.87 11.59 4.73
C LEU A 4 -18.68 11.26 5.98
N ASP A 5 -18.83 9.98 6.27
CA ASP A 5 -19.45 9.52 7.50
C ASP A 5 -18.58 9.94 8.69
N SER A 6 -19.17 10.64 9.66
CA SER A 6 -18.49 11.10 10.87
C SER A 6 -17.80 9.98 11.66
N ARG A 7 -18.27 8.73 11.55
CA ARG A 7 -17.69 7.57 12.23
C ARG A 7 -16.29 7.24 11.71
N VAL A 8 -16.00 7.59 10.46
CA VAL A 8 -14.69 7.39 9.82
C VAL A 8 -13.64 8.38 10.35
N LEU A 9 -14.06 9.51 10.92
CA LEU A 9 -13.15 10.53 11.45
C LEU A 9 -12.22 9.98 12.54
N GLN A 10 -12.73 9.10 13.41
CA GLN A 10 -11.91 8.49 14.45
C GLN A 10 -10.73 7.68 13.88
N LEU A 11 -10.96 6.97 12.76
CA LEU A 11 -9.91 6.23 12.09
C LEU A 11 -8.89 7.19 11.46
N ILE A 12 -9.36 8.25 10.79
CA ILE A 12 -8.51 9.29 10.20
C ILE A 12 -7.61 9.94 11.27
N GLU A 13 -8.18 10.31 12.41
CA GLU A 13 -7.43 10.89 13.54
C GLU A 13 -6.38 9.92 14.09
N THR A 14 -6.71 8.63 14.15
CA THR A 14 -5.77 7.57 14.58
C THR A 14 -4.60 7.44 13.59
N LEU A 15 -4.87 7.46 12.29
CA LEU A 15 -3.85 7.41 11.24
C LEU A 15 -2.92 8.62 11.31
N VAL A 16 -3.47 9.83 11.46
CA VAL A 16 -2.68 11.06 11.62
C VAL A 16 -1.83 11.01 12.90
N ALA A 17 -2.39 10.56 14.02
CA ALA A 17 -1.63 10.41 15.27
C ALA A 17 -0.49 9.39 15.14
N ALA A 18 -0.67 8.36 14.31
CA ALA A 18 0.35 7.37 13.96
C ALA A 18 1.33 7.87 12.87
N ARG A 19 1.24 9.14 12.43
CA ARG A 19 2.04 9.73 11.34
C ARG A 19 1.85 9.03 9.99
N LEU A 20 0.66 8.47 9.77
CA LEU A 20 0.22 7.89 8.51
C LEU A 20 -0.66 8.88 7.75
N ASP A 21 -0.23 10.14 7.67
CA ASP A 21 -0.96 11.22 6.99
C ASP A 21 -1.25 10.89 5.53
N TRP A 22 -0.33 10.17 4.88
CA TRP A 22 -0.49 9.69 3.50
C TRP A 22 -1.71 8.74 3.38
N LEU A 23 -1.89 7.83 4.34
CA LEU A 23 -2.99 6.88 4.34
C LEU A 23 -4.30 7.56 4.73
N ALA A 24 -4.25 8.51 5.66
CA ALA A 24 -5.40 9.35 5.99
C ALA A 24 -5.90 10.14 4.77
N PHE A 25 -4.98 10.69 3.96
CA PHE A 25 -5.30 11.38 2.72
C PHE A 25 -5.88 10.42 1.67
N GLU A 26 -5.24 9.27 1.43
CA GLU A 26 -5.72 8.24 0.51
C GLU A 26 -7.14 7.77 0.89
N LEU A 27 -7.43 7.62 2.17
CA LEU A 27 -8.74 7.22 2.66
C LEU A 27 -9.82 8.27 2.39
N ILE A 28 -9.53 9.55 2.63
CA ILE A 28 -10.45 10.66 2.32
C ILE A 28 -10.73 10.72 0.82
N GLU A 29 -9.69 10.59 0.00
CA GLU A 29 -9.85 10.61 -1.45
C GLU A 29 -10.57 9.36 -1.96
N GLY A 30 -10.31 8.18 -1.42
CA GLY A 30 -11.01 6.95 -1.78
C GLY A 30 -12.50 7.00 -1.48
N VAL A 31 -12.90 7.57 -0.33
CA VAL A 31 -14.33 7.83 -0.03
C VAL A 31 -14.95 8.82 -1.02
N ARG A 32 -14.22 9.87 -1.39
CA ARG A 32 -14.71 10.93 -2.31
C ARG A 32 -14.82 10.46 -3.75
N LEU A 33 -13.80 9.77 -4.23
CA LEU A 33 -13.71 9.23 -5.57
C LEU A 33 -14.68 8.06 -5.72
N GLY A 34 -14.88 7.25 -4.68
CA GLY A 34 -15.77 6.11 -4.73
C GLY A 34 -15.11 4.88 -5.36
N ARG A 35 -15.90 3.83 -5.60
CA ARG A 35 -15.39 2.62 -6.25
C ARG A 35 -15.08 2.95 -7.71
N THR A 36 -13.80 2.94 -8.07
CA THR A 36 -13.38 2.94 -9.48
C THR A 36 -13.85 1.64 -10.11
N ALA A 37 -14.63 1.71 -11.18
CA ALA A 37 -15.00 0.52 -11.92
C ALA A 37 -13.72 -0.18 -12.39
N GLU A 38 -13.54 -1.44 -12.01
CA GLU A 38 -12.48 -2.27 -12.57
C GLU A 38 -12.63 -2.30 -14.10
N GLU A 39 -11.54 -2.01 -14.81
CA GLU A 39 -11.52 -2.20 -16.26
C GLU A 39 -11.76 -3.68 -16.54
N SER A 40 -12.83 -4.00 -17.28
CA SER A 40 -13.11 -5.40 -17.62
C SER A 40 -11.93 -6.00 -18.38
N GLU A 41 -11.65 -7.28 -18.15
CA GLU A 41 -10.57 -8.00 -18.85
C GLU A 41 -10.74 -7.91 -20.39
N GLU A 42 -11.99 -7.83 -20.85
CA GLU A 42 -12.36 -7.58 -22.24
C GLU A 42 -11.94 -6.18 -22.73
N ALA A 43 -12.10 -5.13 -21.92
CA ALA A 43 -11.65 -3.78 -22.24
C ALA A 43 -10.12 -3.70 -22.32
N LEU A 44 -9.43 -4.39 -21.40
CA LEU A 44 -7.96 -4.47 -21.38
C LEU A 44 -7.43 -5.26 -22.59
N ALA A 45 -8.10 -6.36 -22.96
CA ALA A 45 -7.77 -7.15 -24.15
C ALA A 45 -7.99 -6.34 -25.44
N ALA A 46 -9.10 -5.59 -25.54
CA ALA A 46 -9.38 -4.72 -26.67
C ALA A 46 -8.35 -3.59 -26.82
N ALA A 47 -7.95 -2.95 -25.72
CA ALA A 47 -6.91 -1.92 -25.71
C ALA A 47 -5.55 -2.49 -26.18
N ARG A 48 -5.16 -3.67 -25.69
CA ARG A 48 -3.93 -4.37 -26.11
C ARG A 48 -3.96 -4.74 -27.60
N GLN A 49 -5.11 -5.15 -28.12
CA GLN A 49 -5.28 -5.49 -29.53
C GLN A 49 -5.21 -4.23 -30.43
N SER A 50 -5.78 -3.12 -29.99
CA SER A 50 -5.70 -1.83 -30.69
C SER A 50 -4.25 -1.34 -30.82
N ILE A 51 -3.44 -1.44 -29.76
CA ILE A 51 -2.03 -1.04 -29.80
C ILE A 51 -1.20 -1.94 -30.73
N ARG A 52 -1.44 -3.26 -30.72
CA ARG A 52 -0.69 -4.21 -31.57
C ARG A 52 -0.98 -4.11 -33.06
N SER A 53 -2.14 -3.57 -33.44
CA SER A 53 -2.62 -3.67 -34.82
C SER A 53 -2.09 -2.59 -35.76
N ASP A 54 -1.46 -1.50 -35.25
CA ASP A 54 -0.90 -0.39 -36.05
C ASP A 54 -1.87 0.20 -37.11
N VAL A 55 -3.16 -0.16 -37.04
CA VAL A 55 -4.22 0.40 -37.85
C VAL A 55 -4.56 1.73 -37.21
N GLN A 56 -3.85 2.77 -37.64
CA GLN A 56 -4.20 4.15 -37.30
C GLN A 56 -5.70 4.33 -37.63
N PRO A 57 -6.57 4.55 -36.62
CA PRO A 57 -7.99 4.66 -36.88
C PRO A 57 -8.19 5.92 -37.72
N LYS A 58 -8.61 5.72 -38.98
CA LYS A 58 -9.08 6.80 -39.83
C LYS A 58 -10.30 7.42 -39.16
N ALA A 59 -10.05 8.50 -38.41
CA ALA A 59 -11.00 9.47 -37.88
C ALA A 59 -12.35 8.90 -37.39
N ARG A 60 -12.41 8.51 -36.12
CA ARG A 60 -13.65 8.61 -35.32
C ARG A 60 -13.35 8.54 -33.82
N GLY A 61 -13.02 9.69 -33.24
CA GLY A 61 -12.87 9.90 -31.80
C GLY A 61 -11.66 9.20 -31.20
N GLU A 62 -11.04 9.84 -30.21
CA GLU A 62 -10.22 9.11 -29.24
C GLU A 62 -11.04 7.92 -28.72
N PRO A 63 -10.43 6.74 -28.46
CA PRO A 63 -11.13 5.70 -27.71
C PRO A 63 -11.48 6.29 -26.35
N GLN A 64 -12.70 6.82 -26.24
CA GLN A 64 -13.29 7.13 -24.96
C GLN A 64 -13.53 5.76 -24.31
N VAL A 65 -12.52 5.32 -23.56
CA VAL A 65 -12.75 4.38 -22.48
C VAL A 65 -13.79 5.08 -21.63
N LEU A 66 -15.05 4.66 -21.76
CA LEU A 66 -16.11 5.04 -20.85
C LEU A 66 -15.76 4.36 -19.52
N LEU A 67 -14.78 4.91 -18.80
CA LEU A 67 -14.57 4.60 -17.40
C LEU A 67 -15.92 4.85 -16.74
N ALA A 68 -16.55 3.77 -16.28
CA ALA A 68 -17.81 3.88 -15.57
C ALA A 68 -17.61 4.94 -14.48
N LYS A 69 -18.56 5.88 -14.41
CA LYS A 69 -18.47 6.98 -13.44
C LYS A 69 -18.28 6.36 -12.06
N PRO A 70 -17.25 6.77 -11.31
CA PRO A 70 -17.02 6.23 -9.98
C PRO A 70 -18.29 6.32 -9.13
N GLU A 71 -18.67 5.20 -8.52
CA GLU A 71 -19.84 5.18 -7.64
C GLU A 71 -19.41 5.59 -6.22
N PRO A 72 -19.99 6.67 -5.67
CA PRO A 72 -19.66 7.10 -4.31
C PRO A 72 -19.98 5.99 -3.31
N ILE A 73 -19.11 5.80 -2.31
CA ILE A 73 -19.34 4.80 -1.27
C ILE A 73 -20.50 5.29 -0.38
N PRO A 74 -21.59 4.51 -0.25
CA PRO A 74 -22.70 4.87 0.62
C PRO A 74 -22.22 5.09 2.06
N ALA A 75 -22.73 6.12 2.75
CA ALA A 75 -22.30 6.43 4.13
C ALA A 75 -22.39 5.22 5.08
N GLY A 76 -23.40 4.37 4.91
CA GLY A 76 -23.58 3.14 5.67
C GLY A 76 -22.50 2.07 5.44
N GLU A 77 -21.74 2.16 4.35
CA GLU A 77 -20.67 1.21 3.97
C GLU A 77 -19.26 1.80 4.13
N GLN A 78 -19.14 3.11 4.44
CA GLN A 78 -17.85 3.78 4.50
C GLN A 78 -16.97 3.27 5.64
N VAL A 79 -17.56 2.80 6.75
CA VAL A 79 -16.83 2.24 7.90
C VAL A 79 -16.16 0.92 7.54
N GLU A 80 -16.93 -0.01 6.97
CA GLU A 80 -16.44 -1.31 6.55
C GLU A 80 -15.41 -1.18 5.42
N TRP A 81 -15.69 -0.32 4.45
CA TRP A 81 -14.75 -0.03 3.38
C TRP A 81 -13.45 0.57 3.90
N ALA A 82 -13.52 1.53 4.84
CA ALA A 82 -12.35 2.20 5.39
C ALA A 82 -11.45 1.22 6.16
N ALA A 83 -12.04 0.30 6.94
CA ALA A 83 -11.27 -0.73 7.63
C ALA A 83 -10.54 -1.66 6.64
N ALA A 84 -11.27 -2.17 5.64
CA ALA A 84 -10.69 -3.04 4.61
C ALA A 84 -9.58 -2.33 3.84
N TYR A 85 -9.80 -1.07 3.46
CA TYR A 85 -8.82 -0.28 2.73
C TYR A 85 -7.54 -0.06 3.53
N VAL A 86 -7.63 0.30 4.81
CA VAL A 86 -6.47 0.48 5.68
C VAL A 86 -5.69 -0.83 5.83
N GLU A 87 -6.39 -1.94 6.04
CA GLU A 87 -5.79 -3.26 6.14
C GLU A 87 -5.00 -3.61 4.86
N GLU A 88 -5.68 -3.66 3.71
CA GLU A 88 -5.06 -4.03 2.44
C GLU A 88 -3.89 -3.12 2.06
N ARG A 89 -4.04 -1.82 2.31
CA ARG A 89 -3.04 -0.82 1.91
C ARG A 89 -1.78 -0.88 2.77
N LEU A 90 -1.92 -1.16 4.07
CA LEU A 90 -0.78 -1.38 4.97
C LEU A 90 -0.08 -2.70 4.69
N GLU A 91 -0.82 -3.77 4.40
CA GLU A 91 -0.25 -5.06 3.99
C GLU A 91 0.58 -4.89 2.72
N THR A 92 0.01 -4.25 1.70
CA THR A 92 0.70 -3.91 0.44
C THR A 92 1.96 -3.07 0.68
N ALA A 93 1.89 -2.08 1.57
CA ALA A 93 3.04 -1.24 1.89
C ALA A 93 4.18 -2.04 2.54
N LEU A 94 3.86 -2.96 3.45
CA LEU A 94 4.84 -3.85 4.10
C LEU A 94 5.46 -4.82 3.10
N GLU A 95 4.68 -5.35 2.15
CA GLU A 95 5.19 -6.19 1.06
C GLU A 95 6.17 -5.42 0.15
N GLN A 96 5.82 -4.20 -0.24
CA GLN A 96 6.68 -3.34 -1.05
C GLN A 96 7.97 -2.97 -0.31
N LEU A 97 7.88 -2.70 0.99
CA LEU A 97 9.04 -2.40 1.82
C LEU A 97 9.96 -3.62 1.94
N GLN A 98 9.40 -4.81 2.18
CA GLN A 98 10.15 -6.07 2.20
C GLN A 98 10.88 -6.31 0.88
N ALA A 99 10.18 -6.21 -0.24
CA ALA A 99 10.75 -6.41 -1.56
C ALA A 99 11.87 -5.41 -1.87
N SER A 100 11.74 -4.17 -1.40
CA SER A 100 12.78 -3.14 -1.54
C SER A 100 14.04 -3.48 -0.73
N ILE A 101 13.88 -3.96 0.51
CA ILE A 101 15.01 -4.41 1.35
C ILE A 101 15.69 -5.63 0.72
N ASP A 102 14.92 -6.62 0.25
CA ASP A 102 15.46 -7.81 -0.43
C ASP A 102 16.26 -7.44 -1.69
N ALA A 103 15.76 -6.47 -2.47
CA ALA A 103 16.45 -5.98 -3.65
C ALA A 103 17.76 -5.25 -3.29
N LEU A 104 17.77 -4.48 -2.20
CA LEU A 104 18.98 -3.81 -1.73
C LEU A 104 20.01 -4.80 -1.19
N ASP A 105 19.58 -5.81 -0.44
CA ASP A 105 20.45 -6.92 -0.01
C ASP A 105 21.12 -7.57 -1.22
N PHE A 106 20.34 -7.87 -2.27
CA PHE A 106 20.89 -8.43 -3.51
C PHE A 106 21.89 -7.51 -4.23
N ILE A 107 21.62 -6.21 -4.31
CA ILE A 107 22.54 -5.23 -4.91
C ILE A 107 23.84 -5.15 -4.10
N VAL A 108 23.75 -5.11 -2.77
CA VAL A 108 24.92 -5.05 -1.89
C VAL A 108 25.74 -6.34 -1.99
N GLU A 109 25.09 -7.51 -2.03
CA GLU A 109 25.76 -8.81 -2.19
C GLU A 109 26.45 -8.93 -3.56
N SER A 110 25.78 -8.51 -4.64
CA SER A 110 26.35 -8.57 -6.00
C SER A 110 27.48 -7.57 -6.25
N THR A 111 27.52 -6.46 -5.50
CA THR A 111 28.61 -5.48 -5.59
C THR A 111 29.86 -5.92 -4.80
N ASN A 112 29.69 -6.79 -3.81
CA ASN A 112 30.76 -7.29 -2.94
C ASN A 112 31.25 -8.69 -3.38
N GLU A 113 31.43 -8.94 -4.69
CA GLU A 113 32.09 -10.17 -5.13
C GLU A 113 33.52 -10.21 -4.56
N PRO A 114 33.86 -11.18 -3.70
CA PRO A 114 35.16 -11.22 -3.05
C PRO A 114 36.24 -11.64 -4.06
N GLU A 115 37.22 -10.76 -4.31
CA GLU A 115 38.32 -11.03 -5.25
C GLU A 115 39.35 -12.03 -4.67
N GLY A 116 39.22 -12.43 -3.40
CA GLY A 116 40.11 -13.43 -2.81
C GLY A 116 39.61 -14.16 -1.54
N PRO A 117 40.37 -15.15 -1.06
CA PRO A 117 40.02 -15.99 0.10
C PRO A 117 39.90 -15.22 1.42
N GLN A 118 40.58 -14.07 1.54
CA GLN A 118 40.53 -13.20 2.72
C GLN A 118 39.25 -12.34 2.74
N ASP A 119 38.76 -11.92 1.57
CA ASP A 119 37.50 -11.19 1.42
C ASP A 119 36.29 -12.08 1.71
N LEU A 120 36.36 -13.38 1.40
CA LEU A 120 35.31 -14.35 1.75
C LEU A 120 35.08 -14.46 3.27
N ALA A 121 36.14 -14.41 4.08
CA ALA A 121 36.04 -14.49 5.54
C ALA A 121 35.53 -13.17 6.16
N HIS A 122 35.94 -12.02 5.62
CA HIS A 122 35.43 -10.71 6.04
C HIS A 122 33.98 -10.48 5.59
N ALA A 123 33.63 -10.85 4.35
CA ALA A 123 32.26 -10.77 3.84
C ALA A 123 31.31 -11.70 4.61
N ALA A 124 31.75 -12.91 4.99
CA ALA A 124 30.95 -13.83 5.81
C ALA A 124 30.75 -13.33 7.25
N SER A 125 31.76 -12.68 7.84
CA SER A 125 31.68 -12.10 9.19
C SER A 125 30.87 -10.80 9.23
N ALA A 126 30.92 -9.96 8.19
CA ALA A 126 30.07 -8.78 8.04
C ALA A 126 28.61 -9.16 7.73
N LYS A 127 28.39 -10.25 6.97
CA LYS A 127 27.06 -10.82 6.68
C LYS A 127 26.26 -11.20 7.93
N THR A 128 26.92 -11.48 9.04
CA THR A 128 26.26 -11.98 10.25
C THR A 128 25.84 -10.89 11.23
N GLU A 129 26.32 -9.64 11.06
CA GLU A 129 26.12 -8.59 12.07
C GLU A 129 25.36 -7.34 11.58
N GLN A 130 25.25 -7.10 10.26
CA GLN A 130 24.62 -5.87 9.74
C GLN A 130 23.71 -6.18 8.54
N GLY A 131 22.42 -6.43 8.80
CA GLY A 131 21.40 -6.47 7.75
C GLY A 131 21.22 -5.11 7.08
N THR A 132 20.87 -5.09 5.80
CA THR A 132 20.59 -3.84 5.08
C THR A 132 19.37 -3.14 5.69
N ALA A 133 19.46 -1.83 5.81
CA ALA A 133 18.37 -1.01 6.29
C ALA A 133 18.18 0.20 5.37
N LEU A 134 16.92 0.55 5.15
CA LEU A 134 16.53 1.78 4.49
C LEU A 134 16.62 2.92 5.51
N VAL A 135 17.34 3.99 5.16
CA VAL A 135 17.42 5.21 5.96
C VAL A 135 16.82 6.35 5.16
N LEU A 136 15.72 6.89 5.64
CA LEU A 136 15.14 8.13 5.14
C LEU A 136 15.76 9.29 5.93
N LEU A 137 16.53 10.12 5.23
CA LEU A 137 17.09 11.36 5.76
C LEU A 137 16.03 12.46 5.60
N ASP A 138 15.43 12.86 6.71
CA ASP A 138 14.41 13.91 6.76
C ASP A 138 14.88 15.06 7.67
N VAL A 139 14.36 16.26 7.46
CA VAL A 139 14.67 17.45 8.27
C VAL A 139 14.29 17.25 9.75
N GLU A 140 13.32 16.35 9.99
CA GLU A 140 12.82 15.96 11.31
C GLU A 140 13.64 14.83 11.99
N GLY A 141 14.63 14.27 11.28
CA GLY A 141 15.52 13.23 11.78
C GLY A 141 15.56 11.96 10.91
N ASP A 142 16.57 11.14 11.15
CA ASP A 142 16.81 9.90 10.42
C ASP A 142 15.78 8.84 10.82
N ARG A 143 15.03 8.32 9.82
CA ARG A 143 14.15 7.16 10.03
C ARG A 143 14.79 5.94 9.41
N LYS A 144 14.97 4.90 10.21
CA LYS A 144 15.55 3.62 9.77
C LYS A 144 14.46 2.56 9.71
N SER A 145 14.50 1.72 8.68
CA SER A 145 13.66 0.53 8.55
C SER A 145 14.53 -0.65 8.13
N SER A 146 14.60 -1.66 8.98
CA SER A 146 15.30 -2.92 8.69
C SER A 146 14.34 -4.08 8.43
N ARG A 147 14.88 -5.24 8.06
CA ARG A 147 14.12 -6.48 7.90
C ARG A 147 13.41 -6.89 9.19
N GLU A 148 14.04 -6.69 10.34
CA GLU A 148 13.47 -6.99 11.65
C GLU A 148 12.26 -6.10 11.96
N ASP A 149 12.32 -4.82 11.60
CA ASP A 149 11.19 -3.89 11.78
C ASP A 149 9.97 -4.32 10.94
N VAL A 150 10.20 -4.78 9.70
CA VAL A 150 9.14 -5.31 8.82
C VAL A 150 8.56 -6.61 9.37
N ALA A 151 9.40 -7.50 9.90
CA ALA A 151 8.95 -8.74 10.54
C ALA A 151 8.10 -8.44 11.78
N GLY A 152 8.55 -7.54 12.65
CA GLY A 152 7.78 -7.11 13.82
C GLY A 152 6.42 -6.50 13.44
N ALA A 153 6.40 -5.62 12.44
CA ALA A 153 5.14 -5.04 11.96
C ALA A 153 4.15 -6.09 11.40
N ARG A 154 4.67 -7.16 10.77
CA ARG A 154 3.84 -8.29 10.31
C ARG A 154 3.30 -9.13 11.46
N ASP A 155 4.10 -9.32 12.50
CA ASP A 155 3.68 -10.06 13.70
C ASP A 155 2.57 -9.32 14.46
N ASP A 156 2.57 -7.97 14.42
CA ASP A 156 1.52 -7.13 15.02
C ASP A 156 0.26 -7.00 14.14
N PHE A 157 0.32 -7.39 12.87
CA PHE A 157 -0.77 -7.23 11.90
C PHE A 157 -2.08 -7.95 12.29
N PRO A 158 -2.07 -9.15 12.89
CA PRO A 158 -3.28 -9.77 13.43
C PRO A 158 -3.97 -8.93 14.52
N ALA A 159 -3.20 -8.22 15.36
CA ALA A 159 -3.75 -7.34 16.38
C ALA A 159 -4.41 -6.11 15.75
N LEU A 160 -3.80 -5.55 14.69
CA LEU A 160 -4.40 -4.48 13.89
C LEU A 160 -5.75 -4.93 13.28
N ARG A 161 -5.80 -6.10 12.64
CA ARG A 161 -7.05 -6.65 12.06
C ARG A 161 -8.15 -6.81 13.12
N ALA A 162 -7.80 -7.32 14.30
CA ALA A 162 -8.73 -7.46 15.41
C ALA A 162 -9.26 -6.10 15.90
N ALA A 163 -8.38 -5.10 16.04
CA ALA A 163 -8.76 -3.75 16.46
C ALA A 163 -9.66 -3.05 15.43
N LEU A 164 -9.38 -3.22 14.13
CA LEU A 164 -10.23 -2.71 13.05
C LEU A 164 -11.61 -3.39 13.06
N ALA A 165 -11.67 -4.71 13.23
CA ALA A 165 -12.94 -5.44 13.33
C ALA A 165 -13.77 -5.03 14.57
N GLU A 166 -13.13 -4.77 15.71
CA GLU A 166 -13.81 -4.27 16.89
C GLU A 166 -14.33 -2.84 16.67
N TRP A 167 -13.53 -1.98 16.02
CA TRP A 167 -13.93 -0.63 15.67
C TRP A 167 -15.12 -0.62 14.71
N THR A 168 -15.11 -1.43 13.66
CA THR A 168 -16.25 -1.52 12.71
C THR A 168 -17.52 -2.01 13.41
N ALA A 169 -17.42 -3.03 14.26
CA ALA A 169 -18.57 -3.52 15.05
C ALA A 169 -19.15 -2.45 15.99
N ARG A 170 -18.30 -1.65 16.65
CA ARG A 170 -18.72 -0.52 17.49
C ARG A 170 -19.37 0.60 16.65
N ALA A 171 -18.75 0.98 15.55
CA ALA A 171 -19.24 2.04 14.67
C ALA A 171 -20.55 1.63 13.94
N GLY A 172 -20.76 0.34 13.69
CA GLY A 172 -21.99 -0.24 13.16
C GLY A 172 -23.11 -0.42 14.20
N GLY A 173 -22.86 -0.11 15.48
CA GLY A 173 -23.84 -0.27 16.57
C GLY A 173 -24.10 -1.72 17.00
N GLN A 174 -23.21 -2.65 16.63
CA GLN A 174 -23.33 -4.08 16.96
C GLN A 174 -22.60 -4.48 18.24
N ALA A 175 -21.70 -3.64 18.75
CA ALA A 175 -21.06 -3.85 20.04
C ALA A 175 -21.94 -3.31 21.17
N THR A 176 -22.56 -4.22 21.92
CA THR A 176 -23.22 -3.89 23.19
C THR A 176 -22.16 -3.93 24.29
N ILE A 177 -22.08 -2.86 25.10
CA ILE A 177 -21.19 -2.74 26.27
C ILE A 177 -21.47 -3.86 27.27
#